data_AF-A0A7K2P9Z3-F1
#
_entry.id   AF-A0A7K2P9Z3-F1
#
_cell.length_a   1.000
_cell.length_b   1.000
_cell.length_c   1.000
_cell.angle_alpha   90.00
_cell.angle_beta   90.00
_cell.angle_gamma   90.00
#
_symmetry.space_group_name_H-M   'P 1'
#
loop_
_entity.id
_entity.type
_entity.pdbx_description
1 polymer ?
#
loop_
_entity_poly.entity_id
_entity_poly.type
_entity_poly.pdbx_seq_one_letter_code
_entity_poly.pdbx_strand_id
1 'polypeptide(L)'
;MSDPGPEPGPDSGPPAAWQRNAGRCVLLDGFHALKHALRFGAEVPVAVTSDRAGALALADELAPDVREVLAGLLTEVSREAYASLVARPHPTAVAAL
;
A
#
# COMPACT_ATOMS: atom_id res chain seq x y z
N MET A 1 -23.57 -20.41 17.36
CA MET A 1 -22.89 -20.70 16.09
C MET A 1 -23.07 -19.47 15.23
N SER A 2 -22.10 -18.57 15.26
CA SER A 2 -22.12 -17.39 14.41
C SER A 2 -21.67 -17.80 13.01
N ASP A 3 -22.48 -17.43 12.02
CA ASP A 3 -22.24 -17.65 10.61
C ASP A 3 -20.96 -16.91 10.18
N PRO A 4 -19.95 -17.57 9.58
CA PRO A 4 -18.81 -16.87 9.02
C PRO A 4 -19.30 -16.13 7.76
N GLY A 5 -19.22 -14.80 7.78
CA GLY A 5 -19.51 -13.97 6.61
C GLY A 5 -18.69 -14.41 5.39
N PRO A 6 -19.15 -14.08 4.16
CA PRO A 6 -18.55 -14.60 2.93
C PRO A 6 -17.06 -14.27 2.89
N GLU A 7 -16.23 -15.31 2.78
CA GLU A 7 -14.80 -15.13 2.61
C GLU A 7 -14.54 -14.29 1.35
N PRO A 8 -13.68 -13.28 1.42
CA PRO A 8 -13.37 -12.44 0.27
C PRO A 8 -12.88 -13.34 -0.87
N GLY A 9 -13.60 -13.35 -1.98
CA GLY A 9 -13.25 -14.14 -3.17
C GLY A 9 -11.85 -13.77 -3.70
N PRO A 10 -11.23 -14.62 -4.54
CA PRO A 10 -9.86 -14.45 -5.03
C PRO A 10 -9.58 -13.09 -5.70
N ASP A 11 -10.63 -12.39 -6.12
CA ASP A 11 -10.59 -11.07 -6.78
C ASP A 11 -10.67 -9.86 -5.79
N SER A 12 -10.60 -10.12 -4.49
CA SER A 12 -10.77 -9.10 -3.44
C SER A 12 -9.45 -8.65 -2.79
N GLY A 13 -8.32 -9.24 -3.20
CA GLY A 13 -7.00 -8.94 -2.62
C GLY A 13 -6.32 -7.68 -3.17
N PRO A 14 -5.17 -7.29 -2.60
CA PRO A 14 -4.41 -6.11 -3.04
C PRO A 14 -4.06 -6.08 -4.53
N PRO A 15 -3.68 -7.19 -5.19
CA PRO A 15 -3.43 -7.21 -6.64
C PRO A 15 -4.67 -6.87 -7.46
N ALA A 16 -5.85 -7.34 -7.06
CA ALA A 16 -7.09 -7.05 -7.76
C ALA A 16 -7.53 -5.59 -7.54
N ALA A 17 -7.38 -5.06 -6.33
CA ALA A 17 -7.59 -3.64 -6.05
C ALA A 17 -6.63 -2.75 -6.84
N TRP A 18 -5.37 -3.17 -6.98
CA TRP A 18 -4.38 -2.48 -7.80
C TRP A 18 -4.80 -2.43 -9.27
N GLN A 19 -5.14 -3.57 -9.87
CA GLN A 19 -5.55 -3.64 -11.28
C GLN A 19 -6.76 -2.75 -11.58
N ARG A 20 -7.75 -2.67 -10.67
CA ARG A 20 -8.92 -1.80 -10.84
C ARG A 20 -8.58 -0.30 -10.88
N ASN A 21 -7.52 0.11 -10.19
CA ASN A 21 -7.14 1.51 -10.06
C ASN A 21 -6.04 1.95 -11.04
N ALA A 22 -5.24 1.02 -11.57
CA ALA A 22 -4.06 1.31 -12.40
C ALA A 22 -4.36 2.16 -13.66
N GLY A 23 -5.59 2.13 -14.19
CA GLY A 23 -6.00 2.95 -15.34
C GLY A 23 -6.55 4.33 -14.98
N ARG A 24 -6.71 4.66 -13.69
CA ARG A 24 -7.37 5.89 -13.20
C ARG A 24 -6.52 6.66 -12.20
N CYS A 25 -5.52 6.03 -11.63
CA CYS A 25 -4.63 6.56 -10.60
C CYS A 25 -3.22 6.78 -11.14
N VAL A 26 -2.43 7.56 -10.39
CA VAL A 26 -1.00 7.72 -10.61
C VAL A 26 -0.24 6.80 -9.67
N LEU A 27 0.89 6.25 -10.13
CA LEU A 27 1.77 5.48 -9.26
C LEU A 27 2.53 6.40 -8.30
N LEU A 28 2.38 6.16 -7.00
CA LEU A 28 3.22 6.69 -5.94
C LEU A 28 4.24 5.63 -5.54
N ASP A 29 5.45 5.70 -6.10
CA ASP A 29 6.53 4.75 -5.80
C ASP A 29 7.46 5.31 -4.72
N GLY A 30 7.60 4.57 -3.64
CA GLY A 30 8.43 4.89 -2.48
C GLY A 30 7.70 5.59 -1.33
N PHE A 31 8.27 5.42 -0.13
CA PHE A 31 7.74 5.98 1.13
C PHE A 31 7.62 7.51 1.07
N HIS A 32 8.60 8.19 0.47
CA HIS A 32 8.60 9.66 0.35
C HIS A 32 7.37 10.15 -0.42
N ALA A 33 7.07 9.56 -1.58
CA ALA A 33 5.94 9.97 -2.41
C ALA A 33 4.63 9.78 -1.64
N LEU A 34 4.43 8.61 -1.04
CA LEU A 34 3.22 8.29 -0.29
C LEU A 34 3.02 9.20 0.93
N LYS A 35 4.06 9.48 1.74
CA LYS A 35 3.89 10.35 2.91
C LYS A 35 3.43 11.77 2.51
N HIS A 36 3.96 12.30 1.42
CA HIS A 36 3.60 13.63 0.97
C HIS A 36 2.17 13.64 0.41
N ALA A 37 1.78 12.64 -0.36
CA ALA A 37 0.39 12.49 -0.81
C ALA A 37 -0.59 12.48 0.37
N LEU A 38 -0.30 11.71 1.43
CA LEU A 38 -1.12 11.70 2.65
C LEU A 38 -1.18 13.06 3.34
N ARG A 39 -0.05 13.77 3.47
CA ARG A 39 -0.01 15.13 4.04
C ARG A 39 -0.78 16.16 3.22
N PHE A 40 -0.92 15.93 1.92
CA PHE A 40 -1.74 16.75 1.03
C PHE A 40 -3.20 16.31 0.95
N GLY A 41 -3.59 15.26 1.69
CA GLY A 41 -4.97 14.77 1.72
C GLY A 41 -5.37 14.00 0.46
N ALA A 42 -4.41 13.37 -0.24
CA ALA A 42 -4.72 12.51 -1.38
C ALA A 42 -5.58 11.30 -0.96
N GLU A 43 -6.53 10.93 -1.81
CA GLU A 43 -7.24 9.66 -1.70
C GLU A 43 -6.34 8.54 -2.25
N VAL A 44 -6.03 7.55 -1.41
CA VAL A 44 -5.15 6.43 -1.76
C VAL A 44 -5.96 5.13 -1.69
N PRO A 45 -6.61 4.69 -2.77
CA PRO A 45 -7.44 3.49 -2.77
C PRO A 45 -6.69 2.19 -2.49
N VAL A 46 -5.38 2.13 -2.74
CA VAL A 46 -4.56 0.94 -2.43
C VAL A 46 -3.09 1.31 -2.21
N ALA A 47 -2.51 0.81 -1.13
CA ALA A 47 -1.07 0.86 -0.89
C ALA A 47 -0.53 -0.51 -0.48
N VAL A 48 0.58 -0.90 -1.08
CA VAL A 48 1.23 -2.20 -0.85
C VAL A 48 2.69 -2.01 -0.48
N THR A 49 3.22 -2.99 0.25
CA THR A 49 4.64 -3.05 0.60
C THR A 49 5.10 -4.49 0.72
N SER A 50 6.38 -4.76 0.46
CA SER A 50 7.00 -6.04 0.78
C SER A 50 7.74 -6.06 2.13
N ASP A 51 7.72 -4.95 2.87
CA ASP A 51 8.31 -4.82 4.20
C ASP A 51 7.53 -3.77 5.01
N ARG A 52 6.41 -4.22 5.60
CA ARG A 52 5.53 -3.34 6.37
C ARG A 52 6.21 -2.81 7.62
N ALA A 53 6.98 -3.66 8.30
CA ALA A 53 7.69 -3.26 9.51
C ALA A 53 8.70 -2.14 9.21
N GLY A 54 9.50 -2.29 8.16
CA GLY A 54 10.43 -1.26 7.69
C GLY A 54 9.73 0.03 7.27
N ALA A 55 8.61 -0.05 6.55
CA ALA A 55 7.84 1.12 6.16
C ALA A 55 7.28 1.90 7.36
N LEU A 56 6.81 1.19 8.40
CA LEU A 56 6.30 1.82 9.62
C LEU A 56 7.43 2.39 10.49
N ALA A 57 8.59 1.74 10.55
CA ALA A 57 9.77 2.30 11.22
C ALA A 57 10.25 3.60 10.55
N LEU A 58 10.24 3.67 9.22
CA LEU A 58 10.50 4.92 8.48
C LEU A 58 9.46 6.00 8.80
N ALA A 59 8.20 5.62 9.00
CA ALA A 59 7.16 6.55 9.43
C ALA A 59 7.43 7.09 10.83
N ASP A 60 7.76 6.23 11.79
CA ASP A 60 8.10 6.64 13.16
C ASP A 60 9.27 7.65 13.18
N GLU A 61 10.29 7.43 12.35
CA GLU A 61 11.47 8.29 12.29
C GLU A 61 11.23 9.61 11.53
N LEU A 62 10.60 9.54 10.35
CA LEU A 62 10.62 10.64 9.37
C LEU A 62 9.25 11.31 9.16
N ALA A 63 8.17 10.69 9.62
CA ALA A 63 6.81 11.13 9.37
C ALA A 63 5.79 10.62 10.42
N PRO A 64 6.04 10.86 11.72
CA PRO A 64 5.19 10.31 12.78
C PRO A 64 3.74 10.78 12.68
N ASP A 65 3.50 11.93 12.06
CA ASP A 65 2.18 12.50 11.78
C ASP A 65 1.29 11.63 10.86
N VAL A 66 1.88 10.83 9.97
CA VAL A 66 1.12 9.95 9.04
C VAL A 66 1.24 8.47 9.37
N ARG A 67 1.92 8.10 10.46
CA ARG A 67 2.23 6.70 10.78
C ARG A 67 0.97 5.85 10.98
N GLU A 68 0.00 6.33 11.74
CA GLU A 68 -1.24 5.58 11.99
C GLU A 68 -2.07 5.41 10.72
N VAL A 69 -2.10 6.43 9.86
CA VAL A 69 -2.75 6.34 8.54
C VAL A 69 -2.07 5.29 7.67
N LEU A 70 -0.73 5.30 7.62
CA LEU A 70 0.04 4.28 6.89
C LEU A 70 -0.20 2.87 7.43
N ALA A 71 -0.34 2.71 8.75
CA ALA A 71 -0.65 1.40 9.34
C ALA A 71 -2.06 0.92 8.96
N GLY A 72 -3.05 1.81 8.87
CA GLY A 72 -4.37 1.43 8.37
C GLY A 72 -4.39 1.12 6.87
N LEU A 73 -3.53 1.79 6.09
CA LEU A 73 -3.58 1.80 4.62
C LEU A 73 -2.70 0.73 3.97
N LEU A 74 -1.48 0.53 4.46
CA LEU A 74 -0.55 -0.41 3.84
C LEU A 74 -1.09 -1.83 3.94
N THR A 75 -0.90 -2.62 2.89
CA THR A 75 -1.04 -4.07 2.95
C THR A 75 0.28 -4.73 2.60
N GLU A 76 0.72 -5.67 3.42
CA GLU A 76 1.93 -6.42 3.14
C GLU A 76 1.64 -7.52 2.11
N VAL A 77 2.50 -7.62 1.10
CA VAL A 77 2.44 -8.63 0.05
C VAL A 77 3.79 -9.29 -0.12
N SER A 78 3.83 -10.46 -0.75
CA SER A 78 5.12 -11.11 -1.05
C SER A 78 5.98 -10.24 -1.98
N ARG A 79 7.29 -10.43 -1.94
CA ARG A 79 8.23 -9.71 -2.83
C ARG A 79 7.91 -9.96 -4.30
N GLU A 80 7.51 -11.18 -4.64
CA GLU A 80 7.13 -11.59 -6.00
C GLU A 80 5.85 -10.86 -6.44
N ALA A 81 4.84 -10.80 -5.57
CA ALA A 81 3.62 -10.05 -5.84
C ALA A 81 3.94 -8.56 -6.03
N TYR A 82 4.73 -7.96 -5.15
CA TYR A 82 5.16 -6.55 -5.26
C TYR A 82 5.88 -6.27 -6.59
N ALA A 83 6.84 -7.13 -6.97
CA ALA A 83 7.59 -6.98 -8.22
C ALA A 83 6.72 -7.14 -9.49
N SER A 84 5.59 -7.83 -9.41
CA SER A 84 4.63 -7.93 -10.52
C SER A 84 3.76 -6.68 -10.69
N LEU A 85 3.63 -5.85 -9.66
CA LEU A 85 2.82 -4.62 -9.67
C LEU A 85 3.62 -3.39 -10.10
N VAL A 86 4.92 -3.36 -9.81
CA VAL A 86 5.80 -2.20 -10.01
C VAL A 86 7.00 -2.59 -10.86
N ALA A 87 7.09 -2.02 -12.08
CA ALA A 87 8.12 -2.39 -13.06
C ALA A 87 9.56 -2.07 -12.61
N ARG A 88 9.76 -1.00 -11.82
CA ARG A 88 11.05 -0.60 -11.26
C ARG A 88 10.87 -0.21 -9.79
N PRO A 89 10.95 -1.17 -8.86
CA PRO A 89 10.56 -0.91 -7.48
C PRO A 89 11.53 0.01 -6.74
N HIS A 90 11.01 1.01 -6.01
CA HIS A 90 11.83 1.84 -5.13
C HIS A 90 12.45 1.03 -3.97
N PRO A 91 13.66 1.39 -3.47
CA PRO A 91 14.33 0.66 -2.39
C PRO A 91 13.55 0.54 -1.07
N THR A 92 12.64 1.48 -0.80
CA THR A 92 11.78 1.43 0.40
C THR A 92 10.65 0.41 0.29
N ALA A 93 10.50 -0.25 -0.87
CA ALA A 93 9.49 -1.28 -1.11
C ALA A 93 8.05 -0.88 -0.71
N VAL A 94 7.67 0.36 -1.01
CA VAL A 94 6.32 0.91 -0.79
C VAL A 94 5.82 1.40 -2.13
N ALA A 95 4.60 1.06 -2.50
CA ALA A 95 3.94 1.60 -3.68
C ALA A 95 2.45 1.78 -3.46
N ALA A 96 1.87 2.81 -4.05
CA ALA A 96 0.44 3.09 -3.95
C ALA A 96 -0.13 3.64 -5.26
N LEU A 97 -1.46 3.56 -5.37
CA LEU A 97 -2.29 4.16 -6.43
C LEU A 97 -3.33 5.08 -5.80
#